data_AF-A0A9N9FXX2-F1
#
_entry.id   AF-A0A9N9FXX2-F1
#
_cell.length_a   1.000
_cell.length_b   1.000
_cell.length_c   1.000
_cell.angle_alpha   90.00
_cell.angle_beta   90.00
_cell.angle_gamma   90.00
#
_symmetry.space_group_name_H-M   'P 1'
#
loop_
_entity.id
_entity.type
_entity.pdbx_description
1 polymer ?
#
loop_
_entity_poly.entity_id
_entity_poly.type
_entity_poly.pdbx_seq_one_letter_code
_entity_poly.pdbx_strand_id
1 'polypeptide(L)' 'MVRDEVTKPAKNKRHALHGIEKKEICQIKKDNPSIKIAELAKQFECAIQTISESLSNSDYWLNIDETSTT' A
#
# COMPACT_ATOMS: atom_id res chain seq x y z
N MET A 1 0.47 -32.87 6.26
CA MET A 1 0.90 -32.31 4.96
C MET A 1 0.17 -31.01 4.76
N VAL A 2 0.94 -29.92 4.74
CA VAL A 2 0.47 -28.54 4.70
C VAL A 2 -0.41 -28.37 3.47
N ARG A 3 -1.69 -28.07 3.69
CA ARG A 3 -2.57 -27.59 2.64
C ARG A 3 -2.44 -26.07 2.64
N ASP A 4 -1.37 -25.58 2.04
CA ASP A 4 -1.28 -24.18 1.67
C ASP A 4 -2.40 -23.92 0.67
N GLU A 5 -3.45 -23.31 1.18
CA GLU A 5 -4.58 -22.80 0.43
C GLU A 5 -4.05 -21.68 -0.48
N VAL A 6 -3.55 -22.06 -1.66
CA VAL A 6 -3.30 -21.13 -2.76
C VAL A 6 -4.67 -20.67 -3.26
N THR A 7 -5.23 -19.71 -2.53
CA THR A 7 -6.46 -19.02 -2.90
C THR A 7 -6.18 -18.26 -4.19
N LYS A 8 -6.76 -18.79 -5.28
CA LYS A 8 -6.79 -18.23 -6.63
C LYS A 8 -7.18 -16.73 -6.58
N PRO A 9 -6.60 -15.87 -7.44
CA PRO A 9 -6.79 -14.42 -7.38
C PRO A 9 -8.27 -14.07 -7.57
N ALA A 10 -8.89 -13.58 -6.51
CA ALA A 10 -10.29 -13.22 -6.50
C ALA A 10 -10.49 -11.88 -7.23
N LYS A 11 -10.80 -11.98 -8.53
CA LYS A 11 -11.71 -11.09 -9.27
C LYS A 11 -11.65 -9.60 -8.89
N ASN A 12 -10.84 -8.81 -9.60
CA ASN A 12 -10.95 -7.35 -9.80
C ASN A 12 -11.79 -6.56 -8.76
N LYS A 13 -11.52 -6.75 -7.48
CA LYS A 13 -11.97 -5.80 -6.47
C LYS A 13 -10.99 -4.66 -6.62
N ARG A 14 -11.51 -3.46 -6.91
CA ARG A 14 -10.71 -2.25 -6.73
C ARG A 14 -10.38 -2.21 -5.25
N HIS A 15 -9.23 -2.76 -4.86
CA HIS A 15 -8.75 -2.75 -3.48
C HIS A 15 -8.42 -1.30 -3.19
N ALA A 16 -9.37 -0.61 -2.55
CA ALA A 16 -9.18 0.77 -2.17
C ALA A 16 -8.20 0.76 -1.01
N LEU A 17 -6.99 1.25 -1.23
CA LEU A 17 -5.97 1.33 -0.19
C LEU A 17 -6.52 2.11 1.01
N HIS A 18 -6.57 1.46 2.17
CA HIS A 18 -6.88 2.09 3.44
C HIS A 18 -5.73 3.02 3.86
N GLY A 19 -6.02 3.99 4.73
CA GLY A 19 -5.00 4.98 5.17
C GLY A 19 -3.74 4.32 5.77
N ILE A 20 -3.89 3.16 6.41
CA ILE A 20 -2.79 2.35 6.96
C ILE A 20 -1.90 1.81 5.83
N GLU A 21 -2.49 1.21 4.79
CA GLU A 21 -1.74 0.70 3.62
C GLU A 21 -1.02 1.84 2.90
N LYS A 22 -1.66 3.00 2.74
CA LYS A 22 -1.03 4.18 2.14
C LYS A 22 0.18 4.65 2.96
N LYS A 23 0.08 4.64 4.30
CA LYS A 23 1.20 4.95 5.21
C LYS A 23 2.32 3.93 5.06
N GLU A 24 2.01 2.63 5.02
CA GLU A 24 3.00 1.56 4.76
C GLU A 24 3.70 1.73 3.42
N ILE A 25 2.96 2.00 2.34
CA ILE A 25 3.55 2.26 1.01
C ILE A 25 4.54 3.42 1.06
N CYS A 26 4.18 4.51 1.73
CA CYS A 26 5.04 5.68 1.88
C CYS A 26 6.28 5.36 2.72
N GLN A 27 6.10 4.58 3.79
CA GLN A 27 7.18 4.13 4.66
C GLN A 27 8.16 3.21 3.92
N ILE A 28 7.65 2.19 3.21
CA ILE A 28 8.47 1.27 2.40
C ILE A 28 9.26 2.05 1.34
N LYS A 29 8.65 3.05 0.70
CA LYS A 29 9.35 3.88 -0.30
C LYS A 29 10.41 4.78 0.32
N LYS A 30 10.19 5.25 1.56
CA LYS A 30 11.16 6.04 2.33
C LYS A 30 12.35 5.18 2.78
N ASP A 31 12.08 3.98 3.27
CA ASP A 31 13.11 3.02 3.71
C ASP A 31 13.85 2.40 2.50
N ASN A 32 13.16 2.20 1.38
CA ASN A 32 13.69 1.61 0.16
C ASN A 32 13.35 2.47 -1.06
N PRO A 33 14.07 3.57 -1.31
CA PRO A 33 13.81 4.44 -2.47
C PRO A 33 14.01 3.71 -3.81
N SER A 34 14.81 2.65 -3.83
CA SER A 34 15.07 1.78 -4.98
C SER A 34 13.88 0.90 -5.39
N ILE A 35 12.86 0.75 -4.53
CA ILE A 35 11.69 -0.08 -4.87
C ILE A 35 10.87 0.60 -5.97
N LYS A 36 10.43 -0.19 -6.96
CA LYS A 36 9.59 0.31 -8.05
C LYS A 36 8.14 0.44 -7.58
N ILE A 37 7.47 1.49 -8.04
CA ILE A 37 6.03 1.72 -7.82
C ILE A 37 5.22 0.52 -8.34
N ALA A 38 5.64 -0.11 -9.44
CA ALA A 38 5.02 -1.30 -9.98
C ALA A 38 5.09 -2.51 -9.04
N GLU A 39 6.17 -2.65 -8.28
CA GLU A 39 6.31 -3.75 -7.30
C GLU A 39 5.40 -3.51 -6.10
N LEU A 40 5.33 -2.27 -5.61
CA LEU A 40 4.36 -1.86 -4.59
C LEU A 40 2.92 -2.08 -5.08
N ALA A 41 2.59 -1.67 -6.30
CA ALA A 41 1.27 -1.87 -6.87
C ALA A 41 0.87 -3.35 -6.95
N LYS A 42 1.83 -4.23 -7.26
CA LYS A 42 1.63 -5.68 -7.28
C LYS A 42 1.47 -6.26 -5.87
N GLN A 43 2.28 -5.80 -4.92
CA GLN A 43 2.25 -6.26 -3.53
C GLN A 43 0.95 -5.86 -2.82
N PHE A 44 0.45 -4.66 -3.10
CA PHE A 44 -0.79 -4.12 -2.52
C PHE A 44 -2.01 -4.32 -3.43
N GLU A 45 -1.88 -5.12 -4.50
CA GLU A 45 -2.93 -5.43 -5.48
C GLU A 45 -3.75 -4.20 -5.94
N CYS A 46 -3.07 -3.07 -6.16
CA CYS A 46 -3.69 -1.79 -6.47
C CYS A 46 -3.12 -1.19 -7.77
N ALA A 47 -3.75 -0.12 -8.26
CA ALA A 47 -3.25 0.55 -9.44
C ALA A 47 -1.97 1.32 -9.12
N ILE A 48 -1.02 1.34 -10.06
CA ILE A 48 0.20 2.16 -9.98
C ILE A 48 -0.17 3.63 -9.73
N GLN A 49 -1.26 4.11 -10.31
CA GLN A 49 -1.78 5.46 -10.09
C GLN A 49 -2.15 5.70 -8.63
N THR A 50 -2.77 4.72 -7.96
CA THR A 50 -3.12 4.81 -6.53
C THR A 50 -1.88 4.85 -5.64
N ILE A 51 -0.86 4.04 -5.95
CA ILE A 51 0.44 4.12 -5.26
C ILE A 51 1.06 5.50 -5.47
N SER A 52 1.13 5.96 -6.72
CA SER A 52 1.73 7.25 -7.05
C SER A 52 1.03 8.41 -6.34
N GLU A 53 -0.30 8.39 -6.29
CA GLU A 53 -1.09 9.40 -5.57
C GLU A 53 -0.86 9.34 -4.06
N SER A 54 -0.70 8.13 -3.50
CA SER A 54 -0.34 7.95 -2.09
C SER A 54 1.07 8.48 -1.80
N LEU A 55 2.04 8.20 -2.67
CA LEU A 55 3.41 8.70 -2.56
C LEU A 55 3.52 10.21 -2.73
N SER A 56 2.72 10.82 -3.63
CA SER A 56 2.63 12.27 -3.76
C SER A 56 2.10 12.93 -2.48
N ASN A 57 1.26 12.21 -1.73
CA ASN A 57 0.76 12.62 -0.43
C ASN A 57 1.54 11.96 0.73
N SER A 58 2.77 11.49 0.49
CA SER A 58 3.53 10.73 1.49
C SER A 58 3.79 11.53 2.76
N ASP A 59 4.13 12.81 2.66
CA ASP A 59 4.25 13.70 3.82
C ASP A 59 2.97 13.78 4.65
N TYR A 60 1.80 13.74 4.01
CA TYR A 60 0.50 13.74 4.70
C TYR A 60 0.26 12.39 5.39
N TRP A 61 0.47 11.26 4.70
CA TRP A 61 0.24 9.94 5.27
C TRP A 61 1.23 9.58 6.38
N LEU A 62 2.48 10.04 6.27
CA LEU A 62 3.52 9.84 7.27
C LEU A 62 3.33 10.75 8.50
N ASN A 63 2.73 11.94 8.33
CA ASN A 63 2.38 12.87 9.42
C ASN A 63 0.96 12.68 9.98
N ILE A 64 0.17 11.70 9.49
CA ILE A 64 -0.96 11.20 10.27
C ILE A 64 -0.36 10.43 11.46
N ASP A 65 0.02 11.23 12.45
CA ASP A 65 0.21 10.82 13.82
C ASP A 65 -1.19 10.56 14.39
N GLU A 66 -1.30 9.50 15.16
CA GLU A 66 -2.53 8.95 15.71
C GLU A 66 -3.08 9.85 16.84
N THR A 67 -2.97 11.18 16.71
CA THR A 67 -3.19 12.16 17.78
C THR A 67 -4.62 12.74 17.80
N SER A 68 -5.54 12.21 16.99
CA SER A 68 -6.93 12.70 16.95
C SER A 68 -7.94 11.59 17.19
N THR A 69 -7.77 10.83 18.26
CA THR A 69 -8.89 10.15 18.91
C THR A 69 -8.77 10.37 20.42
N THR A 70 -9.33 11.48 20.89
CA THR A 70 -9.72 11.69 22.30
C THR A 70 -11.23 11.74 22.36
#